data_AF-A0A9E2M3W5-F1
#
_entry.id   AF-A0A9E2M3W5-F1
#
_cell.length_a   1.000
_cell.length_b   1.000
_cell.length_c   1.000
_cell.angle_alpha   90.00
_cell.angle_beta   90.00
_cell.angle_gamma   90.00
#
_symmetry.space_group_name_H-M   'P 1'
#
loop_
_entity.id
_entity.type
_entity.pdbx_description
1 polymer ?
#
loop_
_entity_poly.entity_id
_entity_poly.type
_entity_poly.pdbx_seq_one_letter_code
_entity_poly.pdbx_strand_id
1 'polypeptide(L)' 'MNKVDFRVTKRDDLAPVCPHCNAELTEVYVKSKGAGFIEGRNILYFCPRCRKVLGFGQSRMI' A
#
# COMPACT_ATOMS: atom_id res chain seq x y z
N MET A 1 35.66 1.19 -1.33
CA MET A 1 34.20 1.21 -1.11
C MET A 1 33.81 -0.13 -0.50
N ASN A 2 33.42 -0.15 0.78
CA ASN A 2 32.96 -1.38 1.43
C ASN A 2 31.59 -1.75 0.84
N LYS A 3 31.49 -2.93 0.21
CA LYS A 3 30.20 -3.49 -0.20
C LYS A 3 29.48 -3.96 1.07
N VAL A 4 28.40 -3.27 1.42
CA VAL A 4 27.44 -3.79 2.41
C VAL A 4 26.59 -4.82 1.67
N ASP A 5 26.54 -6.04 2.20
CA ASP A 5 25.73 -7.11 1.64
C ASP A 5 24.24 -6.79 1.87
N PHE A 6 23.48 -6.61 0.79
CA PHE A 6 22.05 -6.28 0.87
C PHE A 6 21.24 -7.57 1.01
N ARG A 7 20.79 -7.84 2.23
CA ARG A 7 19.99 -9.03 2.53
C ARG A 7 18.50 -8.69 2.53
N VAL A 8 17.74 -9.32 1.63
CA VAL A 8 16.28 -9.29 1.62
C VAL A 8 15.75 -10.44 2.47
N THR A 9 14.82 -10.18 3.38
CA THR A 9 14.18 -11.21 4.20
C THR A 9 12.68 -10.93 4.27
N LYS A 10 11.86 -11.96 4.10
CA LYS A 10 10.40 -11.86 4.23
C LYS A 10 10.02 -11.83 5.71
N ARG A 11 9.15 -10.88 6.09
CA ARG A 11 8.67 -10.68 7.47
C ARG A 11 7.17 -10.43 7.42
N ASP A 12 6.41 -11.50 7.65
CA ASP A 12 4.94 -11.44 7.71
C ASP A 12 4.44 -11.09 9.14
N ASP A 13 5.34 -11.10 10.12
CA ASP A 13 5.09 -10.79 11.53
C ASP A 13 5.06 -9.29 11.85
N LEU A 14 5.50 -8.45 10.92
CA LEU A 14 5.60 -7.01 11.11
C LEU A 14 4.45 -6.29 10.42
N ALA A 15 3.75 -5.43 11.16
CA ALA A 15 2.82 -4.48 10.57
C ALA A 15 3.60 -3.37 9.83
N PRO A 16 3.20 -3.00 8.61
CA PRO A 16 3.82 -1.87 7.92
C PRO A 16 3.53 -0.57 8.67
N VAL A 17 4.43 0.39 8.57
CA VAL A 17 4.27 1.72 9.19
C VAL A 17 3.91 2.74 8.12
N CYS A 18 2.96 3.64 8.43
CA CYS A 18 2.61 4.73 7.55
C CYS A 18 3.80 5.69 7.40
N PRO A 19 4.29 5.96 6.18
CA PRO A 19 5.44 6.84 5.96
C PRO A 19 5.14 8.32 6.25
N HIS A 20 3.87 8.67 6.47
CA HIS A 20 3.44 10.05 6.68
C HIS A 20 3.13 10.41 8.12
N CYS A 21 2.67 9.44 8.92
CA CYS A 21 2.26 9.69 10.32
C CYS A 21 2.88 8.72 11.33
N ASN A 22 3.74 7.80 10.86
CA ASN A 22 4.44 6.80 11.66
C ASN A 22 3.52 5.88 12.49
N ALA A 23 2.22 5.85 12.18
CA ALA A 23 1.30 4.89 12.78
C ALA A 23 1.46 3.51 12.14
N GLU A 24 1.38 2.46 12.95
CA GLU A 24 1.25 1.09 12.46
C GLU A 24 -0.04 0.93 11.64
N LEU A 25 0.07 0.27 10.50
CA LEU A 25 -1.01 0.02 9.56
C LEU A 25 -1.47 -1.44 9.69
N THR A 26 -2.38 -1.69 10.63
CA THR A 26 -3.10 -2.97 10.74
C THR A 26 -4.24 -3.09 9.71
N GLU A 27 -4.65 -1.96 9.13
CA GLU A 27 -5.62 -1.87 8.04
C GLU A 27 -5.26 -0.73 7.09
N VAL A 28 -5.79 -0.79 5.86
CA VAL A 28 -5.70 0.30 4.87
C VAL A 28 -7.06 0.54 4.26
N TYR A 29 -7.40 1.81 4.04
CA TYR A 29 -8.65 2.16 3.39
C TYR A 29 -8.46 2.21 1.89
N VAL A 30 -9.52 1.87 1.17
CA VAL A 30 -9.51 1.75 -0.27
C VAL A 30 -10.62 2.59 -0.89
N LYS A 31 -10.31 3.26 -2.00
CA LYS A 31 -11.30 3.98 -2.80
C LYS A 31 -11.08 3.65 -4.28
N SER A 32 -12.09 3.08 -4.92
CA SER A 32 -12.11 2.86 -6.36
C SER A 32 -12.94 3.95 -7.06
N LYS A 33 -12.64 4.21 -8.33
CA LYS A 33 -13.53 4.95 -9.24
C LYS A 33 -13.91 4.04 -10.41
N GLY A 34 -15.16 3.61 -10.44
CA GLY A 34 -15.80 2.84 -11.51
C GLY A 34 -17.22 2.47 -11.09
N ALA A 35 -18.15 2.41 -12.03
CA ALA A 35 -19.49 1.87 -11.81
C ALA A 35 -19.59 0.53 -12.54
N GLY A 36 -19.94 -0.55 -11.83
CA GLY A 36 -20.12 -1.89 -12.41
C GLY A 36 -18.83 -2.61 -12.79
N PHE A 37 -18.91 -3.58 -13.72
CA PHE A 37 -17.83 -4.48 -14.20
C PHE A 37 -16.53 -3.79 -14.69
N ILE A 38 -16.48 -2.45 -14.73
CA ILE A 38 -15.32 -1.62 -15.10
C ILE A 38 -14.65 -0.99 -13.85
N GLU A 39 -14.89 -1.56 -12.67
CA GLU A 39 -14.31 -1.16 -11.38
C GLU A 39 -12.80 -1.41 -11.23
N GLY A 40 -12.16 -2.01 -12.24
CA GLY A 40 -10.75 -2.43 -12.14
C GLY A 40 -9.69 -1.37 -12.37
N ARG A 41 -10.03 -0.13 -12.75
CA ARG A 41 -9.03 0.75 -13.39
C ARG A 41 -8.15 1.55 -12.44
N ASN A 42 -8.64 2.01 -11.28
CA ASN A 42 -7.83 2.81 -10.36
C ASN A 42 -8.27 2.59 -8.91
N ILE A 43 -7.49 1.81 -8.17
CA ILE A 43 -7.67 1.63 -6.73
C ILE A 43 -6.73 2.59 -6.00
N LEU A 44 -7.26 3.40 -5.09
CA LEU A 44 -6.49 4.29 -4.22
C LEU A 44 -6.43 3.69 -2.81
N TYR A 45 -5.24 3.39 -2.32
CA TYR A 45 -5.03 3.01 -0.92
C TYR A 45 -4.58 4.22 -0.11
N PHE A 46 -5.18 4.42 1.07
CA PHE A 46 -4.85 5.54 1.95
C PHE A 46 -4.88 5.13 3.44
N CYS A 47 -4.12 5.86 4.24
CA CYS A 47 -3.98 5.60 5.66
C CYS A 47 -5.28 5.93 6.42
N PRO A 48 -5.79 5.06 7.30
CA PRO A 48 -7.01 5.31 8.09
C PRO A 48 -6.83 6.47 9.09
N ARG A 49 -5.60 6.70 9.57
CA ARG A 49 -5.29 7.72 10.59
C ARG A 49 -5.12 9.11 10.01
N CYS A 50 -4.19 9.27 9.06
CA CYS A 50 -3.85 10.58 8.49
C CYS A 50 -4.51 10.88 7.15
N ARG A 51 -5.21 9.91 6.55
CA ARG A 51 -5.89 10.00 5.25
C ARG A 51 -4.99 10.27 4.04
N LYS A 52 -3.67 10.28 4.22
CA LYS A 52 -2.72 10.44 3.11
C LYS A 52 -2.64 9.16 2.28
N VAL A 53 -2.39 9.35 0.99
CA VAL A 53 -2.30 8.28 -0.01
C VAL A 53 -1.05 7.43 0.27
N LEU A 54 -1.25 6.11 0.31
CA LEU A 54 -0.19 5.11 0.47
C LEU A 54 0.25 4.55 -0.88
N GLY A 55 -0.68 4.45 -1.84
CA GLY A 55 -0.36 3.97 -3.19
C GLY A 55 -1.60 3.82 -4.06
N PHE A 56 -1.36 3.49 -5.32
CA PHE A 56 -2.38 3.17 -6.29
C PHE A 56 -2.25 1.71 -6.72
N GLY A 57 -3.35 0.96 -6.70
CA GLY A 57 -3.45 -0.34 -7.33
C GLY A 57 -4.00 -0.21 -8.74
N GLN A 58 -3.29 -0.76 -9.71
CA GLN A 58 -3.85 -1.03 -11.04
C GLN A 58 -3.99 -2.54 -11.19
N SER A 59 -5.23 -3.02 -11.13
CA SER A 59 -5.51 -4.42 -11.48
C SER A 59 -5.45 -4.53 -13.00
N ARG A 60 -4.36 -5.10 -13.54
CA ARG A 60 -4.41 -5.64 -14.91
C ARG A 60 -5.30 -6.88 -14.84
N MET A 61 -6.58 -6.73 -15.19
CA MET A 61 -7.34 -7.89 -15.64
C MET A 61 -6.64 -8.40 -16.91
N ILE A 62 -6.14 -9.64 -16.84
CA ILE A 62 -5.79 -10.46 -18.00
C ILE A 62 -7.10 -10.98 -18.60
#